data_AF-A0A010JIM6-F1
#
_entry.id   AF-A0A010JIM6-F1
#
_cell.length_a   1.000
_cell.length_b   1.000
_cell.length_c   1.000
_cell.angle_alpha   90.00
_cell.angle_beta   90.00
_cell.angle_gamma   90.00
#
_symmetry.space_group_name_H-M   'P 1'
#
loop_
_entity.id
_entity.type
_entity.pdbx_description
1 polymer ?
#
loop_
_entity_poly.entity_id
_entity_poly.type
_entity_poly.pdbx_seq_one_letter_code
_entity_poly.pdbx_strand_id
1 'polypeptide(L)'
;MKLFFQKIQSAFDNQNTHNKITLKNIEALRNLLNQQLPPEILIHSLKNWTGTQQLDIRNYIFWNATIFALVCMALGFLISIYFFPFAILAIFYGFYHRASTAELICLLQDIQVYYYEHKYNFKFATEDNLPKEGTSASDFPLFKLGNQQNSVLTAIHGKWQVRETIHPYKIFRYHYVNREMAYNSKGKWELKDVSYNLYGVILENFPVRGVSISSKQKKVCRLGVAWESSDIRFNQKYQQSGINELDLVKFLSPDRLLLLEKMLEDFPGDFYVHPETSALCWLCNVNLLRQQSLYGASVRELAECLETLSMPEFEQFSNTLQHFINETQMPKL
;
A
#
# COMPACT_ATOMS: atom_id res chain seq x y z
N MET A 1 -1.58 44.78 -29.50
CA MET A 1 -0.57 43.76 -29.88
C MET A 1 0.65 43.76 -28.95
N LYS A 2 1.39 44.86 -28.77
CA LYS A 2 2.55 44.96 -27.84
C LYS A 2 2.26 44.55 -26.39
N LEU A 3 1.14 45.01 -25.83
CA LEU A 3 0.75 44.75 -24.43
C LEU A 3 0.44 43.27 -24.15
N PHE A 4 -0.05 42.54 -25.16
CA PHE A 4 -0.33 41.10 -25.07
C PHE A 4 0.97 40.28 -25.14
N PHE A 5 1.89 40.68 -26.03
CA PHE A 5 3.22 40.06 -26.14
C PHE A 5 4.04 40.23 -24.84
N GLN A 6 3.99 41.40 -24.22
CA GLN A 6 4.62 41.64 -22.90
C GLN A 6 4.02 40.78 -21.79
N LYS A 7 2.69 40.56 -21.79
CA LYS A 7 2.04 39.65 -20.83
C LYS A 7 2.44 38.20 -21.03
N ILE A 8 2.59 37.75 -22.27
CA ILE A 8 3.07 36.39 -22.58
C ILE A 8 4.53 36.21 -22.14
N GLN A 9 5.39 37.19 -22.44
CA GLN A 9 6.80 37.12 -22.09
C GLN A 9 7.02 37.15 -20.57
N SER A 10 6.31 38.03 -19.85
CA SER A 10 6.34 38.05 -18.38
C SER A 10 5.79 36.75 -17.76
N ALA A 11 4.75 36.14 -18.34
CA ALA A 11 4.25 34.83 -17.90
C ALA A 11 5.27 33.71 -18.13
N PHE A 12 6.01 33.76 -19.26
CA PHE A 12 7.09 32.83 -19.58
C PHE A 12 8.26 32.94 -18.59
N ASP A 13 8.74 34.16 -18.36
CA ASP A 13 9.84 34.43 -17.44
C ASP A 13 9.46 34.06 -16.00
N ASN A 14 8.20 34.31 -15.61
CA ASN A 14 7.66 33.89 -14.32
C ASN A 14 7.61 32.35 -14.19
N GLN A 15 7.15 31.62 -15.21
CA GLN A 15 7.14 30.16 -15.19
C GLN A 15 8.56 29.60 -15.05
N ASN A 16 9.52 30.10 -15.84
CA ASN A 16 10.89 29.61 -15.77
C ASN A 16 11.55 29.93 -14.43
N THR A 17 11.32 31.12 -13.88
CA THR A 17 11.83 31.51 -12.57
C THR A 17 11.23 30.64 -11.46
N HIS A 18 9.90 30.45 -11.48
CA HIS A 18 9.19 29.57 -10.55
C HIS A 18 9.73 28.14 -10.61
N ASN A 19 9.79 27.53 -11.80
CA ASN A 19 10.25 26.16 -11.95
C ASN A 19 11.74 26.01 -11.54
N LYS A 20 12.58 27.01 -11.80
CA LYS A 20 13.98 27.01 -11.35
C LYS A 20 14.10 27.05 -9.83
N ILE A 21 13.23 27.80 -9.16
CA ILE A 21 13.14 27.83 -7.70
C ILE A 21 12.63 26.49 -7.17
N THR A 22 11.56 25.95 -7.75
CA THR A 22 11.02 24.62 -7.38
C THR A 22 12.09 23.53 -7.49
N LEU A 23 12.87 23.50 -8.57
CA LEU A 23 13.95 22.52 -8.75
C LEU A 23 15.04 22.64 -7.67
N LYS A 24 15.42 23.87 -7.29
CA LYS A 24 16.35 24.07 -6.15
C LYS A 24 15.77 23.57 -4.83
N ASN A 25 14.48 23.79 -4.61
CA ASN A 25 13.80 23.27 -3.42
C ASN A 25 13.77 21.73 -3.41
N ILE A 26 13.48 21.10 -4.55
CA ILE A 26 13.52 19.64 -4.72
C ILE A 26 14.92 19.10 -4.40
N GLU A 27 15.97 19.75 -4.90
CA GLU A 27 17.37 19.37 -4.61
C GLU A 27 17.69 19.51 -3.12
N ALA A 28 17.30 20.61 -2.50
CA ALA A 28 17.50 20.84 -1.07
C ALA A 28 16.74 19.81 -0.20
N LEU A 29 15.51 19.45 -0.58
CA LEU A 29 14.73 18.40 0.08
C LEU A 29 15.38 17.02 -0.08
N ARG A 30 15.90 16.71 -1.28
CA ARG A 30 16.65 15.48 -1.50
C ARG A 30 17.91 15.42 -0.64
N ASN A 31 18.62 16.53 -0.49
CA ASN A 31 19.77 16.62 0.41
C ASN A 31 19.40 16.40 1.88
N LEU A 32 18.26 16.95 2.34
CA LEU A 32 17.75 16.69 3.69
C LEU A 32 17.36 15.21 3.88
N LEU A 33 16.71 14.61 2.90
CA LEU A 33 16.36 13.19 2.94
C LEU A 33 17.60 12.29 3.00
N ASN A 34 18.65 12.64 2.24
CA ASN A 34 19.92 11.91 2.22
C ASN A 34 20.69 11.98 3.56
N GLN A 35 20.41 12.97 4.40
CA GLN A 35 20.96 13.03 5.76
C GLN A 35 20.32 11.98 6.69
N GLN A 36 19.24 11.31 6.27
CA GLN A 36 18.53 10.27 7.03
C GLN A 36 18.16 10.72 8.45
N LEU A 37 17.75 11.98 8.59
CA LEU A 37 17.33 12.57 9.86
C LEU A 37 16.03 11.94 10.37
N PRO A 38 15.88 11.68 11.68
CA PRO A 38 14.63 11.21 12.27
C PRO A 38 13.39 11.96 11.73
N PRO A 39 12.26 11.29 11.48
CA PRO A 39 11.08 11.90 10.87
C PRO A 39 10.60 13.19 11.54
N GLU A 40 10.70 13.28 12.86
CA GLU A 40 10.33 14.47 13.64
C GLU A 40 11.20 15.68 13.28
N ILE A 41 12.50 15.47 13.13
CA ILE A 41 13.47 16.51 12.76
C ILE A 41 13.26 16.92 11.29
N LEU A 42 12.93 15.95 10.42
CA LEU A 42 12.58 16.23 9.04
C LEU A 42 11.35 17.14 8.98
N ILE A 43 10.25 16.78 9.63
CA ILE A 43 9.02 17.58 9.68
C ILE A 43 9.30 18.98 10.25
N HIS A 44 10.07 19.07 11.34
CA HIS A 44 10.43 20.35 11.94
C HIS A 44 11.21 21.25 10.96
N SER A 45 12.16 20.67 10.21
CA SER A 45 12.95 21.36 9.20
C SER A 45 12.08 21.87 8.04
N LEU A 46 11.08 21.07 7.63
CA LEU A 46 10.12 21.47 6.58
C LEU A 46 9.19 22.60 7.06
N LYS A 47 8.73 22.56 8.32
CA LYS A 47 7.90 23.62 8.90
C LYS A 47 8.64 24.95 9.02
N ASN A 48 9.93 24.91 9.36
CA ASN A 48 10.78 26.08 9.55
C ASN A 48 11.60 26.45 8.31
N TRP A 49 11.12 26.06 7.12
CA TRP A 49 11.82 26.31 5.87
C TRP A 49 12.02 27.82 5.61
N THR A 50 13.28 28.24 5.56
CA THR A 50 13.68 29.66 5.43
C THR A 50 13.61 30.18 3.99
N GLY A 51 13.52 29.28 3.01
CA GLY A 51 13.46 29.61 1.59
C GLY A 51 12.04 29.85 1.07
N THR A 52 11.95 30.04 -0.25
CA THR A 52 10.68 30.04 -0.98
C THR A 52 9.95 28.71 -0.82
N GLN A 53 8.64 28.75 -0.64
CA GLN A 53 7.83 27.57 -0.30
C GLN A 53 7.40 26.72 -1.50
N GLN A 54 7.79 27.08 -2.73
CA GLN A 54 7.26 26.49 -3.96
C GLN A 54 7.72 25.04 -4.17
N LEU A 55 6.78 24.13 -4.40
CA LEU A 55 7.03 22.73 -4.74
C LEU A 55 6.27 22.27 -6.00
N ASP A 56 5.28 23.03 -6.46
CA ASP A 56 4.56 22.77 -7.68
C ASP A 56 5.38 23.14 -8.93
N ILE A 57 5.37 22.26 -9.93
CA ILE A 57 5.97 22.51 -11.24
C ILE A 57 4.88 23.05 -12.17
N ARG A 58 5.09 24.26 -12.67
CA ARG A 58 4.12 24.97 -13.51
C ARG A 58 4.39 24.71 -14.98
N ASN A 59 3.34 24.29 -15.68
CA ASN A 59 3.37 23.95 -17.11
C ASN A 59 2.30 24.74 -17.89
N TYR A 60 2.14 26.03 -17.58
CA TYR A 60 1.11 26.88 -18.22
C TYR A 60 1.32 27.01 -19.72
N ILE A 61 2.56 27.10 -20.20
CA ILE A 61 2.87 27.17 -21.63
C ILE A 61 2.37 25.93 -22.36
N PHE A 62 2.62 24.74 -21.80
CA PHE A 62 2.15 23.47 -22.36
C PHE A 62 0.62 23.43 -22.45
N TRP A 63 -0.08 23.81 -21.39
CA TRP A 63 -1.55 23.83 -21.38
C TRP A 63 -2.13 24.85 -22.36
N ASN A 64 -1.59 26.07 -22.39
CA ASN A 64 -2.03 27.09 -23.34
C ASN A 64 -1.79 26.66 -24.79
N ALA A 65 -0.65 26.04 -25.08
CA ALA A 65 -0.35 25.52 -26.41
C ALA A 65 -1.27 24.35 -26.81
N THR A 66 -1.64 23.49 -25.85
CA THR A 66 -2.59 22.39 -26.06
C THR A 66 -4.00 22.92 -26.34
N ILE A 67 -4.46 23.91 -25.57
CA ILE A 67 -5.76 24.56 -25.81
C ILE A 67 -5.77 25.22 -27.20
N PHE A 68 -4.71 25.94 -27.55
CA PHE A 68 -4.58 26.55 -28.88
C PHE A 68 -4.59 25.49 -30.00
N ALA A 69 -3.88 24.37 -29.81
CA ALA A 69 -3.89 23.26 -30.76
C ALA A 69 -5.29 22.64 -30.93
N LEU A 70 -6.05 22.47 -29.85
CA LEU A 70 -7.44 21.98 -29.89
C LEU A 70 -8.36 22.93 -30.66
N VAL A 71 -8.22 24.25 -30.43
CA VAL A 71 -8.97 25.27 -31.18
C VAL A 71 -8.61 25.22 -32.68
N CYS A 72 -7.33 25.13 -33.01
CA CYS A 72 -6.89 25.00 -34.40
C CYS A 72 -7.39 23.70 -35.05
N MET A 73 -7.42 22.58 -34.33
CA MET A 73 -8.02 21.34 -34.83
C MET A 73 -9.51 21.50 -35.12
N ALA A 74 -10.27 22.10 -34.21
CA ALA A 74 -11.70 22.35 -34.40
C ALA A 74 -11.97 23.24 -35.63
N LEU A 75 -11.20 24.33 -35.80
CA LEU A 75 -11.27 25.19 -36.99
C LEU A 75 -10.81 24.46 -38.27
N GLY A 76 -9.89 23.51 -38.14
CA GLY A 76 -9.46 22.61 -39.21
C GLY A 76 -10.59 21.79 -39.81
N PHE A 77 -11.45 21.26 -38.95
CA PHE A 77 -12.63 20.49 -39.36
C PHE A 77 -13.79 21.38 -39.83
N LEU A 78 -14.00 22.54 -39.21
CA LEU A 78 -15.18 23.39 -39.48
C LEU A 78 -14.99 24.37 -40.65
N ILE A 79 -13.76 24.86 -40.88
CA ILE A 79 -13.51 25.97 -41.82
C ILE A 79 -12.55 25.55 -42.92
N SER A 80 -11.34 25.09 -42.59
CA SER A 80 -10.32 24.80 -43.60
C SER A 80 -9.18 23.94 -43.09
N ILE A 81 -8.70 23.02 -43.94
CA ILE A 81 -7.56 22.14 -43.65
C ILE A 81 -6.25 22.89 -43.31
N TYR A 82 -6.12 24.15 -43.72
CA TYR A 82 -4.92 24.96 -43.45
C TYR A 82 -4.70 25.29 -41.96
N PHE A 83 -5.66 25.02 -41.07
CA PHE A 83 -5.47 25.18 -39.62
C PHE A 83 -4.74 24.01 -38.95
N PHE A 84 -4.66 22.83 -39.59
CA PHE A 84 -3.97 21.66 -39.01
C PHE A 84 -2.46 21.84 -38.81
N PRO A 85 -1.68 22.45 -39.73
CA PRO A 85 -0.28 22.74 -39.50
C PRO A 85 -0.01 23.59 -38.24
N PHE A 86 -0.88 24.56 -37.94
CA PHE A 86 -0.76 25.38 -36.72
C PHE A 86 -1.03 24.58 -35.45
N ALA A 87 -1.94 23.61 -35.50
CA ALA A 87 -2.16 22.69 -34.39
C ALA A 87 -0.92 21.82 -34.12
N ILE A 88 -0.28 21.29 -35.17
CA ILE A 88 0.94 20.48 -35.05
C ILE A 88 2.08 21.30 -34.46
N LEU A 89 2.31 22.52 -34.95
CA LEU A 89 3.33 23.42 -34.43
C LEU A 89 3.10 23.77 -32.96
N ALA A 90 1.85 24.03 -32.57
CA ALA A 90 1.49 24.33 -31.20
C ALA A 90 1.73 23.14 -30.26
N ILE A 91 1.40 21.92 -30.68
CA ILE A 91 1.71 20.70 -29.92
C ILE A 91 3.22 20.57 -29.72
N PHE A 92 4.02 20.72 -30.79
CA PHE A 92 5.48 20.62 -30.70
C PHE A 92 6.06 21.67 -29.76
N TYR A 93 5.60 22.92 -29.86
CA TYR A 93 6.00 24.02 -28.98
C TYR A 93 5.63 23.75 -27.51
N GLY A 94 4.42 23.25 -27.25
CA GLY A 94 3.97 22.89 -25.91
C GLY A 94 4.84 21.81 -25.27
N PHE A 95 5.13 20.73 -26.01
CA PHE A 95 5.97 19.63 -25.52
C PHE A 95 7.42 20.06 -25.27
N TYR A 96 7.99 20.90 -26.15
CA TYR A 96 9.35 21.42 -25.97
C TYR A 96 9.53 22.20 -24.66
N HIS A 97 8.50 22.95 -24.23
CA HIS A 97 8.52 23.75 -23.01
C HIS A 97 7.93 23.07 -21.78
N ARG A 98 7.64 21.76 -21.85
CA ARG A 98 7.11 21.01 -20.72
C ARG A 98 8.22 20.71 -19.71
N ALA A 99 8.09 21.23 -18.50
CA ALA A 99 8.91 20.82 -17.36
C ALA A 99 8.43 19.46 -16.83
N SER A 100 9.38 18.55 -16.60
CA SER A 100 9.08 17.20 -16.09
C SER A 100 8.65 17.26 -14.63
N THR A 101 7.56 16.58 -14.29
CA THR A 101 7.12 16.40 -12.90
C THR A 101 7.71 15.14 -12.25
N ALA A 102 8.48 14.36 -13.01
CA ALA A 102 8.98 13.06 -12.56
C ALA A 102 9.88 13.17 -11.31
N GLU A 103 10.78 14.16 -11.27
CA GLU A 103 11.70 14.34 -10.13
C GLU A 103 10.96 14.62 -8.82
N LEU A 104 9.91 15.44 -8.87
CA LEU A 104 9.05 15.72 -7.73
C LEU A 104 8.29 14.47 -7.28
N ILE A 105 7.70 13.73 -8.22
CA ILE A 105 6.95 12.50 -7.90
C ILE A 105 7.88 11.47 -7.25
N CYS A 106 9.08 11.26 -7.81
CA CYS A 106 10.07 10.36 -7.23
C CYS A 106 10.50 10.83 -5.84
N LEU A 107 10.76 12.13 -5.64
CA LEU A 107 11.10 12.67 -4.32
C LEU A 107 9.98 12.43 -3.29
N LEU A 108 8.72 12.71 -3.65
CA LEU A 108 7.58 12.50 -2.76
C LEU A 108 7.44 11.01 -2.41
N GLN A 109 7.64 10.11 -3.38
CA GLN A 109 7.65 8.68 -3.15
C GLN A 109 8.79 8.25 -2.22
N ASP A 110 10.00 8.77 -2.43
CA ASP A 110 11.18 8.50 -1.58
C ASP A 110 10.93 8.97 -0.13
N ILE A 111 10.38 10.18 0.05
CA ILE A 111 10.02 10.73 1.37
C ILE A 111 8.94 9.88 2.03
N GLN A 112 7.89 9.49 1.29
CA GLN A 112 6.79 8.68 1.79
C GLN A 112 7.28 7.31 2.26
N VAL A 113 8.12 6.65 1.47
CA VAL A 113 8.76 5.37 1.82
C VAL A 113 9.60 5.54 3.09
N TYR A 114 10.50 6.53 3.10
CA TYR A 114 11.36 6.82 4.24
C TYR A 114 10.55 7.03 5.53
N TYR A 115 9.49 7.85 5.44
CA TYR A 115 8.65 8.18 6.59
C TYR A 115 7.94 6.95 7.16
N TYR A 116 7.31 6.13 6.32
CA TYR A 116 6.61 4.92 6.78
C TYR A 116 7.55 3.90 7.39
N GLU A 117 8.73 3.68 6.79
CA GLU A 117 9.73 2.75 7.34
C GLU A 117 10.17 3.13 8.75
N HIS A 118 10.35 4.44 9.01
CA HIS A 118 10.75 4.92 10.33
C HIS A 118 9.57 4.98 11.31
N LYS A 119 8.39 5.46 10.88
CA LYS A 119 7.19 5.58 11.73
C LYS A 119 6.74 4.22 12.27
N TYR A 120 6.79 3.18 11.43
CA TYR A 120 6.31 1.85 11.80
C TYR A 120 7.42 0.83 12.05
N ASN A 121 8.68 1.24 11.95
CA ASN A 121 9.85 0.38 12.14
C ASN A 121 9.82 -0.90 11.27
N PHE A 122 9.53 -0.72 9.98
CA PHE A 122 9.56 -1.79 8.98
C PHE A 122 10.39 -1.38 7.76
N LYS A 123 10.57 -2.31 6.82
CA LYS A 123 11.17 -2.05 5.51
C LYS A 123 10.25 -2.53 4.39
N PHE A 124 10.14 -1.74 3.33
CA PHE A 124 9.47 -2.19 2.12
C PHE A 124 10.34 -3.21 1.41
N ALA A 125 9.73 -4.30 0.95
CA ALA A 125 10.45 -5.39 0.32
C ALA A 125 10.95 -4.99 -1.08
N THR A 126 12.24 -5.17 -1.30
CA THR A 126 12.94 -5.15 -2.58
C THR A 126 13.65 -6.47 -2.78
N GLU A 127 14.02 -6.80 -4.01
CA GLU A 127 14.74 -8.05 -4.32
C GLU A 127 16.02 -8.22 -3.48
N ASP A 128 16.67 -7.11 -3.13
CA ASP A 128 17.93 -7.10 -2.39
C ASP A 128 17.77 -7.21 -0.87
N ASN A 129 16.65 -6.76 -0.30
CA ASN A 129 16.47 -6.65 1.15
C ASN A 129 15.55 -7.72 1.75
N LEU A 130 14.95 -8.57 0.92
CA LEU A 130 14.10 -9.66 1.35
C LEU A 130 14.90 -10.65 2.21
N PRO A 131 14.47 -10.93 3.45
CA PRO A 131 15.14 -11.92 4.28
C PRO A 131 15.07 -13.29 3.59
N LYS A 132 16.24 -13.87 3.32
CA LYS A 132 16.40 -15.20 2.70
C LYS A 132 15.96 -16.33 3.64
N GLU A 133 15.87 -16.03 4.93
CA GLU A 133 15.50 -16.96 5.99
C GLU A 133 14.07 -16.69 6.50
N GLY A 134 13.49 -17.71 7.16
CA GLY A 134 12.14 -17.69 7.72
C GLY A 134 11.11 -18.38 6.83
N THR A 135 9.88 -18.44 7.32
CA THR A 135 8.78 -19.17 6.68
C THR A 135 8.40 -18.47 5.37
N SER A 136 8.21 -19.27 4.34
CA SER A 136 7.75 -18.85 3.03
C SER A 136 6.24 -19.03 2.92
N ALA A 137 5.60 -18.27 2.03
CA ALA A 137 4.19 -18.47 1.73
C ALA A 137 3.90 -19.91 1.24
N SER A 138 4.86 -20.55 0.56
CA SER A 138 4.74 -21.94 0.09
C SER A 138 4.52 -22.96 1.21
N ASP A 139 4.89 -22.63 2.43
CA ASP A 139 4.84 -23.53 3.59
C ASP A 139 3.42 -23.59 4.18
N PHE A 140 2.53 -22.72 3.70
CA PHE A 140 1.14 -22.66 4.12
C PHE A 140 0.19 -23.23 3.05
N PRO A 141 -0.90 -23.89 3.46
CA PRO A 141 -1.85 -24.46 2.52
C PRO A 141 -2.78 -23.42 1.87
N LEU A 142 -2.64 -22.13 2.20
CA LEU A 142 -3.56 -21.04 1.89
C LEU A 142 -3.46 -20.45 0.46
N PHE A 143 -2.41 -20.78 -0.30
CA PHE A 143 -2.02 -20.04 -1.51
C PHE A 143 -2.34 -20.74 -2.84
N LYS A 144 -3.44 -21.51 -2.86
CA LYS A 144 -3.89 -22.28 -4.04
C LYS A 144 -5.37 -22.01 -4.38
N LEU A 145 -5.82 -20.78 -4.21
CA LEU A 145 -7.18 -20.35 -4.56
C LEU A 145 -7.40 -20.25 -6.07
N GLY A 146 -6.40 -19.77 -6.81
CA GLY A 146 -6.45 -19.56 -8.25
C GLY A 146 -6.38 -20.85 -9.05
N ASN A 147 -7.25 -20.99 -10.05
CA ASN A 147 -7.17 -22.11 -10.99
C ASN A 147 -6.27 -21.84 -12.22
N GLN A 148 -5.92 -20.58 -12.51
CA GLN A 148 -4.99 -20.21 -13.59
C GLN A 148 -3.64 -19.77 -13.05
N GLN A 149 -3.64 -18.87 -12.06
CA GLN A 149 -2.44 -18.25 -11.54
C GLN A 149 -2.55 -17.98 -10.05
N ASN A 150 -1.44 -18.15 -9.34
CA ASN A 150 -1.27 -17.83 -7.93
C ASN A 150 0.10 -17.16 -7.76
N SER A 151 0.14 -15.97 -7.17
CA SER A 151 1.40 -15.29 -6.87
C SER A 151 1.32 -14.55 -5.54
N VAL A 152 2.39 -14.69 -4.75
CA VAL A 152 2.52 -13.99 -3.46
C VAL A 152 3.67 -13.01 -3.58
N LEU A 153 3.36 -11.73 -3.38
CA LEU A 153 4.34 -10.66 -3.35
C LEU A 153 4.48 -10.18 -1.91
N THR A 154 5.64 -10.41 -1.31
CA THR A 154 5.98 -9.77 -0.04
C THR A 154 6.21 -8.29 -0.31
N ALA A 155 5.55 -7.43 0.47
CA ALA A 155 5.58 -5.98 0.27
C ALA A 155 6.26 -5.26 1.43
N ILE A 156 6.15 -5.77 2.65
CA ILE A 156 6.76 -5.20 3.86
C ILE A 156 7.35 -6.33 4.69
N HIS A 157 8.49 -6.09 5.33
CA HIS A 157 9.01 -6.94 6.39
C HIS A 157 9.44 -6.10 7.59
N GLY A 158 9.23 -6.62 8.80
CA GLY A 158 9.51 -5.89 10.03
C GLY A 158 9.64 -6.84 11.21
N LYS A 159 9.73 -6.26 12.41
CA LYS A 159 9.81 -7.01 13.66
C LYS A 159 8.93 -6.32 14.70
N TRP A 160 8.05 -7.07 15.33
CA TRP A 160 7.35 -6.62 16.52
C TRP A 160 8.03 -7.18 17.77
N GLN A 161 8.12 -6.37 18.81
CA GLN A 161 8.57 -6.82 20.11
C GLN A 161 7.37 -6.85 21.05
N VAL A 162 6.93 -8.06 21.40
CA VAL A 162 5.81 -8.27 22.33
C VAL A 162 6.37 -8.96 23.56
N ARG A 163 6.35 -8.25 24.70
CA ARG A 163 7.08 -8.62 25.92
C ARG A 163 8.58 -8.83 25.65
N GLU A 164 9.10 -10.02 25.94
CA GLU A 164 10.50 -10.40 25.75
C GLU A 164 10.76 -11.09 24.39
N THR A 165 9.72 -11.29 23.58
CA THR A 165 9.82 -12.06 22.33
C THR A 165 9.79 -11.15 21.11
N ILE A 166 10.74 -11.38 20.20
CA ILE A 166 10.75 -10.73 18.89
C ILE A 166 9.98 -11.61 17.92
N HIS A 167 9.01 -11.00 17.24
CA HIS A 167 8.19 -11.61 16.21
C HIS A 167 8.49 -10.95 14.85
N PRO A 168 9.42 -11.52 14.05
CA PRO A 168 9.58 -11.14 12.66
C PRO A 168 8.27 -11.32 11.90
N TYR A 169 7.90 -10.36 11.06
CA TYR A 169 6.71 -10.46 10.24
C TYR A 169 6.96 -10.00 8.80
N LYS A 170 6.14 -10.53 7.88
CA LYS A 170 6.08 -10.18 6.47
C LYS A 170 4.63 -9.86 6.12
N ILE A 171 4.36 -8.69 5.53
CA ILE A 171 3.05 -8.39 4.94
C ILE A 171 3.15 -8.67 3.46
N PHE A 172 2.17 -9.39 2.94
CA PHE A 172 2.14 -9.79 1.54
C PHE A 172 0.82 -9.42 0.87
N ARG A 173 0.88 -9.32 -0.45
CA ARG A 173 -0.29 -9.35 -1.33
C ARG A 173 -0.31 -10.69 -2.04
N TYR A 174 -1.41 -11.41 -1.90
CA TYR A 174 -1.69 -12.63 -2.64
C TYR A 174 -2.61 -12.31 -3.81
N HIS A 175 -2.10 -12.51 -5.02
CA HIS A 175 -2.85 -12.35 -6.26
C HIS A 175 -3.18 -13.72 -6.85
N TYR A 176 -4.44 -13.92 -7.22
CA TYR A 176 -4.85 -15.15 -7.91
C TYR A 176 -5.86 -14.87 -9.01
N VAL A 177 -5.84 -15.73 -10.02
CA VAL A 177 -6.70 -15.64 -11.20
C VAL A 177 -7.52 -16.90 -11.30
N ASN A 178 -8.84 -16.71 -11.41
CA ASN A 178 -9.78 -17.77 -11.72
C ASN A 178 -10.38 -17.55 -13.09
N ARG A 179 -10.46 -18.63 -13.87
CA ARG A 179 -11.31 -18.69 -15.04
C ARG A 179 -12.73 -19.02 -14.62
N GLU A 180 -13.64 -18.06 -14.77
CA GLU A 180 -15.03 -18.16 -14.33
C GLU A 180 -15.97 -17.75 -15.46
N MET A 181 -17.21 -18.28 -15.43
CA MET A 181 -18.26 -17.85 -16.34
C MET A 181 -18.74 -16.46 -15.92
N ALA A 182 -18.60 -15.46 -16.80
CA ALA A 182 -19.04 -14.10 -16.56
C ALA A 182 -20.03 -13.66 -17.65
N TYR A 183 -20.96 -12.79 -17.27
CA TYR A 183 -21.87 -12.16 -18.21
C TYR A 183 -21.14 -11.05 -18.96
N ASN A 184 -21.10 -11.12 -20.30
CA ASN A 184 -20.56 -10.03 -21.09
C ASN A 184 -21.59 -8.90 -21.29
N SER A 185 -21.14 -7.75 -21.81
CA SER A 185 -21.98 -6.58 -22.07
C SER A 185 -23.13 -6.83 -23.06
N LYS A 186 -23.11 -7.96 -23.78
CA LYS A 186 -24.15 -8.40 -24.72
C LYS A 186 -25.08 -9.45 -24.11
N GLY A 187 -24.96 -9.72 -22.81
CA GLY A 187 -25.83 -10.62 -22.10
C GLY A 187 -25.57 -12.11 -22.34
N LYS A 188 -24.37 -12.49 -22.80
CA LYS A 188 -23.97 -13.88 -23.00
C LYS A 188 -22.95 -14.32 -21.95
N TRP A 189 -23.02 -15.60 -21.58
CA TRP A 189 -22.01 -16.25 -20.75
C TRP A 189 -20.71 -16.42 -21.56
N GLU A 190 -19.61 -15.97 -20.99
CA GLU A 190 -18.27 -16.08 -21.56
C GLU A 190 -17.28 -16.45 -20.46
N LEU A 191 -16.33 -17.34 -20.78
CA LEU A 191 -15.25 -17.66 -19.87
C LEU A 191 -14.31 -16.47 -19.80
N LYS A 192 -14.15 -15.91 -18.60
CA LYS A 192 -13.29 -14.77 -18.35
C LYS A 192 -12.34 -15.08 -17.20
N ASP A 193 -11.10 -14.64 -17.37
CA ASP A 193 -10.11 -14.66 -16.31
C ASP A 193 -10.37 -13.47 -15.39
N VAL A 194 -10.77 -13.75 -14.15
CA VAL A 194 -11.07 -12.77 -13.11
C VAL A 194 -9.93 -12.74 -12.10
N SER A 195 -9.41 -11.55 -11.86
CA SER A 195 -8.29 -11.29 -10.96
C SER A 195 -8.77 -10.89 -9.57
N TYR A 196 -8.17 -11.49 -8.55
CA TYR A 196 -8.45 -11.19 -7.14
C TYR A 196 -7.17 -10.84 -6.40
N ASN A 197 -7.29 -9.98 -5.40
CA ASN A 197 -6.20 -9.63 -4.48
C ASN A 197 -6.66 -9.83 -3.04
N LEU A 198 -5.89 -10.60 -2.29
CA LEU A 198 -5.97 -10.75 -0.85
C LEU A 198 -4.66 -10.25 -0.23
N TYR A 199 -4.69 -10.00 1.07
CA TYR A 199 -3.55 -9.50 1.81
C TYR A 199 -3.39 -10.30 3.09
N GLY A 200 -2.24 -10.19 3.73
CA GLY A 200 -2.05 -10.93 4.96
C GLY A 200 -0.70 -10.70 5.58
N VAL A 201 -0.51 -11.37 6.71
CA VAL A 201 0.74 -11.38 7.45
C VAL A 201 1.24 -12.82 7.60
N ILE A 202 2.54 -13.01 7.43
CA ILE A 202 3.27 -14.16 7.97
C ILE A 202 4.03 -13.63 9.20
N LEU A 203 3.84 -14.25 10.35
CA LEU A 203 4.41 -13.84 11.62
C LEU A 203 5.13 -15.03 12.24
N GLU A 204 6.42 -14.89 12.48
CA GLU A 204 7.26 -15.92 13.09
C GLU A 204 7.10 -15.92 14.62
N ASN A 205 7.49 -17.03 15.25
CA ASN A 205 7.49 -17.21 16.71
C ASN A 205 6.12 -16.97 17.36
N PHE A 206 5.02 -17.42 16.74
CA PHE A 206 3.70 -17.26 17.35
C PHE A 206 3.61 -18.06 18.67
N PRO A 207 2.87 -17.59 19.70
CA PRO A 207 2.91 -18.21 21.03
C PRO A 207 2.35 -19.64 21.12
N VAL A 208 1.57 -20.05 20.11
CA VAL A 208 1.02 -21.40 19.99
C VAL A 208 1.41 -21.99 18.64
N ARG A 209 1.18 -23.29 18.45
CA ARG A 209 1.45 -24.01 17.20
C ARG A 209 0.24 -24.81 16.76
N GLY A 210 0.11 -25.05 15.46
CA GLY A 210 -0.86 -26.00 14.92
C GLY A 210 -2.30 -25.68 15.28
N VAL A 211 -2.73 -24.45 15.03
CA VAL A 211 -4.11 -23.97 15.18
C VAL A 211 -4.59 -23.42 13.87
N SER A 212 -5.83 -23.72 13.48
CA SER A 212 -6.41 -23.24 12.23
C SER A 212 -7.87 -22.85 12.45
N ILE A 213 -8.20 -21.63 12.01
CA ILE A 213 -9.55 -21.08 12.00
C ILE A 213 -9.82 -20.57 10.60
N SER A 214 -10.76 -21.23 9.92
CA SER A 214 -11.00 -20.98 8.50
C SER A 214 -12.46 -20.62 8.22
N SER A 215 -12.64 -19.56 7.46
CA SER A 215 -13.94 -19.12 6.94
C SER A 215 -14.17 -19.64 5.52
N LYS A 216 -13.13 -19.62 4.66
CA LYS A 216 -13.24 -19.97 3.24
C LYS A 216 -12.57 -21.30 2.93
N GLN A 217 -11.33 -21.48 3.37
CA GLN A 217 -10.49 -22.63 2.99
C GLN A 217 -10.59 -23.82 3.95
N LYS A 218 -11.81 -24.13 4.42
CA LYS A 218 -12.08 -25.09 5.51
C LYS A 218 -11.38 -26.44 5.31
N LYS A 219 -11.59 -27.08 4.15
CA LYS A 219 -11.00 -28.40 3.88
C LYS A 219 -9.46 -28.39 3.85
N VAL A 220 -8.89 -27.34 3.28
CA VAL A 220 -7.45 -27.22 3.01
C VAL A 220 -6.68 -26.79 4.25
N CYS A 221 -7.29 -25.99 5.11
CA CYS A 221 -6.71 -25.52 6.36
C CYS A 221 -6.98 -26.46 7.55
N ARG A 222 -7.77 -27.53 7.36
CA ARG A 222 -8.12 -28.45 8.44
C ARG A 222 -6.90 -29.19 8.97
N LEU A 223 -6.67 -29.06 10.27
CA LEU A 223 -5.70 -29.85 11.01
C LEU A 223 -6.36 -31.10 11.60
N GLY A 224 -5.56 -32.02 12.15
CA GLY A 224 -5.98 -33.37 12.54
C GLY A 224 -7.21 -33.42 13.45
N VAL A 225 -7.29 -32.56 14.47
CA VAL A 225 -8.39 -32.50 15.43
C VAL A 225 -9.35 -31.37 15.03
N ALA A 226 -10.64 -31.67 14.88
CA ALA A 226 -11.67 -30.65 14.72
C ALA A 226 -12.22 -30.23 16.08
N TRP A 227 -12.67 -28.98 16.20
CA TRP A 227 -13.20 -28.43 17.44
C TRP A 227 -14.43 -27.57 17.18
N GLU A 228 -15.30 -27.53 18.18
CA GLU A 228 -16.45 -26.64 18.24
C GLU A 228 -16.40 -25.92 19.58
N SER A 229 -16.35 -24.60 19.54
CA SER A 229 -16.42 -23.77 20.75
C SER A 229 -17.81 -23.79 21.37
N SER A 230 -17.98 -23.19 22.55
CA SER A 230 -19.31 -22.98 23.14
C SER A 230 -20.15 -21.95 22.38
N ASP A 231 -19.56 -21.16 21.48
CA ASP A 231 -20.28 -20.18 20.67
C ASP A 231 -20.77 -20.79 19.35
N ILE A 232 -22.09 -21.00 19.28
CA ILE A 232 -22.76 -21.56 18.11
C ILE A 232 -22.60 -20.65 16.88
N ARG A 233 -22.64 -19.32 17.04
CA ARG A 233 -22.51 -18.38 15.92
C ARG A 233 -21.11 -18.42 15.35
N PHE A 234 -20.10 -18.51 16.22
CA PHE A 234 -18.72 -18.69 15.80
C PHE A 234 -18.54 -19.99 15.02
N ASN A 235 -19.07 -21.12 15.53
CA ASN A 235 -18.97 -22.42 14.87
C ASN A 235 -19.68 -22.47 13.51
N GLN A 236 -20.77 -21.70 13.33
CA GLN A 236 -21.46 -21.59 12.03
C GLN A 236 -20.62 -20.86 10.99
N LYS A 237 -19.93 -19.78 11.39
CA LYS A 237 -19.07 -18.99 10.49
C LYS A 237 -17.73 -19.71 10.22
N TYR A 238 -17.07 -20.17 11.26
CA TYR A 238 -15.67 -20.60 11.22
C TYR A 238 -15.49 -22.06 11.60
N GLN A 239 -14.72 -22.78 10.79
CA GLN A 239 -14.21 -24.09 11.18
C GLN A 239 -12.99 -23.91 12.08
N GLN A 240 -12.95 -24.63 13.19
CA GLN A 240 -11.79 -24.68 14.08
C GLN A 240 -11.13 -26.06 13.99
N SER A 241 -9.80 -26.08 13.95
CA SER A 241 -9.03 -27.31 14.02
C SER A 241 -7.65 -27.08 14.61
N GLY A 242 -7.04 -28.14 15.13
CA GLY A 242 -5.71 -28.10 15.70
C GLY A 242 -4.98 -29.44 15.61
N ILE A 243 -3.74 -29.46 16.10
CA ILE A 243 -2.94 -30.69 16.17
C ILE A 243 -3.20 -31.51 17.44
N ASN A 244 -3.68 -30.86 18.51
CA ASN A 244 -3.97 -31.46 19.79
C ASN A 244 -5.18 -30.76 20.43
N GLU A 245 -6.10 -31.53 21.00
CA GLU A 245 -7.32 -31.02 21.64
C GLU A 245 -7.02 -30.12 22.85
N LEU A 246 -6.07 -30.52 23.70
CA LEU A 246 -5.70 -29.76 24.89
C LEU A 246 -5.12 -28.39 24.54
N ASP A 247 -4.25 -28.32 23.54
CA ASP A 247 -3.66 -27.06 23.09
C ASP A 247 -4.72 -26.15 22.45
N LEU A 248 -5.68 -26.73 21.74
CA LEU A 248 -6.76 -26.01 21.09
C LEU A 248 -7.78 -25.45 22.10
N VAL A 249 -8.16 -26.23 23.12
CA VAL A 249 -8.97 -25.77 24.27
C VAL A 249 -8.27 -24.63 24.98
N LYS A 250 -6.97 -24.78 25.24
CA LYS A 250 -6.15 -23.74 25.87
C LYS A 250 -5.94 -22.53 24.98
N PHE A 251 -6.15 -22.60 23.67
CA PHE A 251 -6.07 -21.43 22.79
C PHE A 251 -7.42 -20.71 22.68
N LEU A 252 -8.50 -21.48 22.57
CA LEU A 252 -9.87 -21.00 22.40
C LEU A 252 -10.58 -20.79 23.75
N SER A 253 -9.89 -20.21 24.75
CA SER A 253 -10.57 -19.79 25.97
C SER A 253 -11.59 -18.69 25.67
N PRO A 254 -12.66 -18.52 26.47
CA PRO A 254 -13.74 -17.57 26.17
C PRO A 254 -13.26 -16.16 25.81
N ASP A 255 -12.33 -15.59 26.59
CA ASP A 255 -11.80 -14.24 26.34
C ASP A 255 -11.04 -14.12 25.01
N ARG A 256 -10.24 -15.15 24.65
CA ARG A 256 -9.51 -15.18 23.38
C ARG A 256 -10.43 -15.45 22.20
N LEU A 257 -11.46 -16.26 22.40
CA LEU A 257 -12.46 -16.52 21.37
C LEU A 257 -13.20 -15.21 21.00
N LEU A 258 -13.61 -14.42 21.99
CA LEU A 258 -14.25 -13.11 21.76
C LEU A 258 -13.32 -12.13 21.04
N LEU A 259 -12.05 -12.04 21.47
CA LEU A 259 -11.06 -11.18 20.81
C LEU A 259 -10.82 -11.62 19.36
N LEU A 260 -10.72 -12.92 19.13
CA LEU A 260 -10.49 -13.53 17.83
C LEU A 260 -11.71 -13.41 16.90
N GLU A 261 -12.93 -13.48 17.44
CA GLU A 261 -14.14 -13.20 16.68
C GLU A 261 -14.14 -11.75 16.19
N LYS A 262 -13.93 -10.77 17.07
CA LYS A 262 -13.84 -9.35 16.70
C LYS A 262 -12.77 -9.11 15.63
N MET A 263 -11.60 -9.74 15.81
CA MET A 263 -10.50 -9.73 14.87
C MET A 263 -10.88 -10.26 13.48
N LEU A 264 -11.61 -11.38 13.42
CA LEU A 264 -12.08 -11.98 12.17
C LEU A 264 -13.25 -11.21 11.54
N GLU A 265 -13.98 -10.41 12.32
CA GLU A 265 -14.98 -9.46 11.80
C GLU A 265 -14.32 -8.22 11.18
N ASP A 266 -13.32 -7.64 11.85
CA ASP A 266 -12.56 -6.50 11.33
C ASP A 266 -11.66 -6.90 10.14
N PHE A 267 -11.10 -8.11 10.17
CA PHE A 267 -10.21 -8.65 9.13
C PHE A 267 -10.65 -10.04 8.65
N PRO A 268 -11.75 -10.13 7.87
CA PRO A 268 -12.30 -11.40 7.41
C PRO A 268 -11.29 -12.21 6.60
N GLY A 269 -11.05 -13.44 7.04
CA GLY A 269 -9.95 -14.23 6.52
C GLY A 269 -9.86 -15.66 7.02
N ASP A 270 -8.74 -16.29 6.68
CA ASP A 270 -8.31 -17.58 7.20
C ASP A 270 -7.07 -17.34 8.09
N PHE A 271 -7.09 -17.89 9.30
CA PHE A 271 -6.04 -17.82 10.30
C PHE A 271 -5.43 -19.21 10.47
N TYR A 272 -4.13 -19.35 10.21
CA TYR A 272 -3.46 -20.65 10.23
C TYR A 272 -2.10 -20.54 10.88
N VAL A 273 -1.86 -21.32 11.92
CA VAL A 273 -0.57 -21.42 12.61
C VAL A 273 0.06 -22.75 12.26
N HIS A 274 1.27 -22.69 11.69
CA HIS A 274 2.00 -23.86 11.25
C HIS A 274 2.27 -24.82 12.42
N PRO A 275 2.03 -26.14 12.27
CA PRO A 275 2.26 -27.15 13.31
C PRO A 275 3.69 -27.20 13.86
N GLU A 276 4.68 -27.05 12.99
CA GLU A 276 6.09 -27.26 13.33
C GLU A 276 6.83 -25.96 13.66
N THR A 277 6.77 -24.96 12.78
CA THR A 277 7.51 -23.69 12.92
C THR A 277 6.86 -22.68 13.87
N SER A 278 5.60 -22.89 14.30
CA SER A 278 4.79 -21.89 15.00
C SER A 278 4.63 -20.56 14.24
N ALA A 279 4.83 -20.56 12.92
CA ALA A 279 4.57 -19.38 12.12
C ALA A 279 3.07 -19.20 11.88
N LEU A 280 2.53 -18.02 12.18
CA LEU A 280 1.16 -17.64 11.86
C LEU A 280 1.11 -17.09 10.42
N CYS A 281 0.21 -17.61 9.61
CA CYS A 281 -0.27 -16.95 8.40
C CYS A 281 -1.73 -16.56 8.58
N TRP A 282 -2.01 -15.27 8.44
CA TRP A 282 -3.38 -14.76 8.39
C TRP A 282 -3.62 -14.09 7.05
N LEU A 283 -4.51 -14.69 6.26
CA LEU A 283 -4.92 -14.20 4.95
C LEU A 283 -6.30 -13.55 5.05
N CYS A 284 -6.41 -12.25 4.77
CA CYS A 284 -7.64 -11.46 4.84
C CYS A 284 -7.97 -10.73 3.53
N ASN A 285 -9.20 -10.23 3.43
CA ASN A 285 -9.69 -9.45 2.28
C ASN A 285 -9.52 -7.93 2.44
N VAL A 286 -8.85 -7.48 3.50
CA VAL A 286 -8.60 -6.06 3.79
C VAL A 286 -7.21 -5.66 3.29
N ASN A 287 -7.09 -4.53 2.59
CA ASN A 287 -5.81 -4.08 2.06
C ASN A 287 -4.91 -3.46 3.15
N LEU A 288 -4.08 -4.30 3.77
CA LEU A 288 -3.08 -3.88 4.76
C LEU A 288 -1.98 -2.98 4.19
N LEU A 289 -1.84 -2.92 2.86
CA LEU A 289 -0.84 -2.11 2.16
C LEU A 289 -1.40 -0.77 1.69
N ARG A 290 -2.64 -0.42 2.07
CA ARG A 290 -3.24 0.86 1.72
C ARG A 290 -2.46 1.97 2.43
N GLN A 291 -1.92 2.86 1.62
CA GLN A 291 -1.19 4.05 2.06
C GLN A 291 -2.00 5.28 1.69
N GLN A 292 -1.98 6.28 2.57
CA GLN A 292 -2.40 7.62 2.19
C GLN A 292 -1.39 8.19 1.19
N SER A 293 -1.88 8.88 0.16
CA SER A 293 -1.03 9.51 -0.85
C SER A 293 -0.37 10.76 -0.28
N LEU A 294 0.95 10.88 -0.44
CA LEU A 294 1.65 12.12 -0.15
C LEU A 294 1.52 13.10 -1.31
N TYR A 295 1.15 14.35 -0.99
CA TYR A 295 1.10 15.45 -1.94
C TYR A 295 1.48 16.75 -1.23
N GLY A 296 1.75 17.79 -2.01
CA GLY A 296 1.98 19.14 -1.49
C GLY A 296 2.40 20.08 -2.60
N ALA A 297 1.69 21.20 -2.75
CA ALA A 297 2.08 22.28 -3.66
C ALA A 297 3.14 23.19 -3.02
N SER A 298 3.32 23.10 -1.70
CA SER A 298 4.32 23.86 -0.94
C SER A 298 5.07 23.01 0.10
N VAL A 299 6.23 23.51 0.57
CA VAL A 299 7.08 22.78 1.55
C VAL A 299 6.34 22.62 2.88
N ARG A 300 5.62 23.67 3.28
CA ARG A 300 4.76 23.63 4.45
C ARG A 300 3.61 22.64 4.32
N GLU A 301 2.89 22.64 3.19
CA GLU A 301 1.79 21.69 2.95
C GLU A 301 2.30 20.24 2.97
N LEU A 302 3.48 20.00 2.40
CA LEU A 302 4.16 18.71 2.48
C LEU A 302 4.40 18.29 3.94
N ALA A 303 4.86 19.22 4.79
CA ALA A 303 5.07 18.95 6.22
C ALA A 303 3.74 18.61 6.94
N GLU A 304 2.69 19.37 6.67
CA GLU A 304 1.35 19.14 7.23
C GLU A 304 0.77 17.78 6.78
N CYS A 305 0.96 17.40 5.52
CA CYS A 305 0.60 16.08 5.02
C CYS A 305 1.40 14.96 5.69
N LEU A 306 2.71 15.13 5.91
CA LEU A 306 3.54 14.12 6.59
C LEU A 306 3.08 13.85 8.03
N GLU A 307 2.65 14.87 8.76
CA GLU A 307 2.15 14.71 10.13
C GLU A 307 0.89 13.84 10.22
N THR A 308 0.04 13.91 9.20
CA THR A 308 -1.21 13.14 9.15
C THR A 308 -1.07 11.80 8.44
N LEU A 309 0.10 11.54 7.85
CA LEU A 309 0.33 10.37 7.00
C LEU A 309 0.22 9.06 7.79
N SER A 310 -0.70 8.19 7.38
CA SER A 310 -1.00 6.93 8.07
C SER A 310 -1.26 5.74 7.13
N MET A 311 -1.20 4.54 7.70
CA MET A 311 -1.62 3.28 7.09
C MET A 311 -2.71 2.66 7.98
N PRO A 312 -3.95 3.17 7.91
CA PRO A 312 -4.95 2.93 8.95
C PRO A 312 -5.30 1.45 9.12
N GLU A 313 -5.45 0.70 8.02
CA GLU A 313 -5.72 -0.74 8.08
C GLU A 313 -4.56 -1.51 8.72
N PHE A 314 -3.31 -1.13 8.43
CA PHE A 314 -2.14 -1.74 9.06
C PHE A 314 -2.01 -1.37 10.53
N GLU A 315 -2.24 -0.11 10.90
CA GLU A 315 -2.21 0.34 12.29
C GLU A 315 -3.25 -0.42 13.14
N GLN A 316 -4.50 -0.51 12.67
CA GLN A 316 -5.54 -1.27 13.36
C GLN A 316 -5.20 -2.76 13.44
N PHE A 317 -4.73 -3.36 12.34
CA PHE A 317 -4.37 -4.78 12.29
C PHE A 317 -3.22 -5.11 13.24
N SER A 318 -2.13 -4.34 13.17
CA SER A 318 -0.92 -4.55 13.97
C SER A 318 -1.18 -4.37 15.47
N ASN A 319 -1.95 -3.35 15.86
CA ASN A 319 -2.34 -3.14 17.26
C ASN A 319 -3.17 -4.32 17.80
N THR A 320 -4.17 -4.75 17.02
CA THR A 320 -5.06 -5.84 17.44
C THR A 320 -4.31 -7.17 17.51
N LEU A 321 -3.46 -7.47 16.53
CA LEU A 321 -2.67 -8.71 16.50
C LEU A 321 -1.60 -8.74 17.59
N GLN A 322 -0.90 -7.64 17.86
CA GLN A 322 0.06 -7.57 18.97
C GLN A 322 -0.64 -7.74 20.32
N HIS A 323 -1.82 -7.15 20.51
CA HIS A 323 -2.62 -7.39 21.71
C HIS A 323 -3.02 -8.87 21.84
N PHE A 324 -3.48 -9.49 20.76
CA PHE A 324 -3.82 -10.92 20.76
C PHE A 324 -2.63 -11.83 21.08
N ILE A 325 -1.44 -11.52 20.54
CA ILE A 325 -0.19 -12.22 20.87
C ILE A 325 0.09 -12.10 22.37
N ASN A 326 -0.01 -10.89 22.93
CA ASN A 326 0.20 -10.65 24.35
C ASN A 326 -0.74 -11.51 25.21
N GLU A 327 -2.03 -11.55 24.91
CA GLU A 327 -3.00 -12.39 25.65
C GLU A 327 -2.76 -13.90 25.46
N THR A 328 -2.17 -14.29 24.33
CA THR A 328 -1.91 -15.71 24.04
C THR A 328 -0.61 -16.21 24.68
N GLN A 329 0.36 -15.33 24.95
CA GLN A 329 1.56 -15.67 25.71
C GLN A 329 1.17 -15.95 27.18
N MET A 330 1.05 -17.23 27.54
CA MET A 330 0.81 -17.61 28.94
C MET A 330 1.98 -17.14 29.83
N PRO A 331 1.72 -16.70 31.08
CA PRO A 331 2.79 -16.38 32.02
C PRO A 331 3.67 -17.62 32.21
N LYS A 332 5.00 -17.44 32.14
CA LYS A 332 5.95 -18.47 32.59
C LYS A 332 5.67 -18.69 34.07
N LEU A 333 5.13 -19.86 34.42
CA LEU A 333 4.95 -20.33 35.79
C LEU A 333 6.31 -20.62 36.44
#